data_AF-A0A486UWY2-F1
#
_entry.id   AF-A0A486UWY2-F1
#
_cell.length_a   1.000
_cell.length_b   1.000
_cell.length_c   1.000
_cell.angle_alpha   90.00
_cell.angle_beta   90.00
_cell.angle_gamma   90.00
#
_symmetry.space_group_name_H-M   'P 1'
#
loop_
_entity.id
_entity.type
_entity.pdbx_description
1 polymer ?
#
loop_
_entity_poly.entity_id
_entity_poly.type
_entity_poly.pdbx_seq_one_letter_code
_entity_poly.pdbx_strand_id
1 'polypeptide(L)'
;MRVVEPHHDRTPHWHTMLFCKRWQRKEITEIMRRYALKEDGDERGAARNRFQAKQLNKGGAAGYIAIYIAKNIDGYPLDGELDNDTGKPLKDTAAAVTAWVSTWRIPQFKPIGLPTMGACRELSKLPRGVSIAGEFDERVEAASAAADGGDFDLYINAKGSENVPRDGQTVRITRSVSDEINDYEEEIERVVGIYAPHLGARHVHITRSSECCIVPNILAVEPLTLKSCIAAPGSPVNNCGKLTGGGDPVMTTTPSEQAAAV
;
A
#
# COMPACT_ATOMS: atom_id res chain seq x y z
N MET A 1 0.84 -8.78 1.35
CA MET A 1 0.21 -7.44 1.19
C MET A 1 0.15 -6.77 2.55
N ARG A 2 0.54 -5.50 2.63
CA ARG A 2 0.32 -4.67 3.83
C ARG A 2 -0.65 -3.54 3.46
N VAL A 3 -1.75 -3.48 4.21
CA VAL A 3 -2.77 -2.43 4.21
C VAL A 3 -2.56 -1.57 5.44
N VAL A 4 -2.79 -0.26 5.32
CA VAL A 4 -2.67 0.69 6.42
C VAL A 4 -3.99 1.40 6.61
N GLU A 5 -4.45 1.46 7.85
CA GLU A 5 -5.67 2.16 8.27
C GLU A 5 -5.33 3.08 9.44
N PRO A 6 -6.00 4.23 9.60
CA PRO A 6 -5.85 5.05 10.78
C PRO A 6 -6.58 4.43 11.97
N HIS A 7 -5.97 4.45 13.15
CA HIS A 7 -6.70 4.35 14.42
C HIS A 7 -7.54 5.62 14.67
N HIS A 8 -8.36 5.62 15.71
CA HIS A 8 -9.16 6.79 16.11
C HIS A 8 -8.28 8.03 16.39
N ASP A 9 -7.07 7.83 16.91
CA ASP A 9 -6.06 8.86 17.13
C ASP A 9 -5.22 9.19 15.88
N ARG A 10 -5.59 8.61 14.72
CA ARG A 10 -4.93 8.71 13.41
C ARG A 10 -3.55 8.06 13.32
N THR A 11 -3.13 7.31 14.35
CA THR A 11 -1.89 6.54 14.26
C THR A 11 -2.04 5.43 13.21
N PRO A 12 -1.01 5.15 12.39
CA PRO A 12 -1.10 4.10 11.38
C PRO A 12 -1.20 2.71 12.01
N HIS A 13 -2.27 1.99 11.70
CA HIS A 13 -2.50 0.58 12.01
C HIS A 13 -2.19 -0.29 10.79
N TRP A 14 -1.37 -1.33 10.95
CA TRP A 14 -0.94 -2.18 9.84
C TRP A 14 -1.68 -3.52 9.82
N HIS A 15 -2.47 -3.75 8.78
CA HIS A 15 -3.01 -5.07 8.46
C HIS A 15 -2.10 -5.76 7.44
N THR A 16 -1.44 -6.85 7.84
CA THR A 16 -0.49 -7.55 6.97
C THR A 16 -0.91 -9.00 6.74
N MET A 17 -1.02 -9.36 5.46
CA MET A 17 -1.20 -10.75 5.04
C MET A 17 0.06 -11.24 4.31
N LEU A 18 0.69 -12.29 4.85
CA LEU A 18 1.94 -12.86 4.34
C LEU A 18 1.74 -14.33 3.96
N PHE A 19 2.29 -14.70 2.80
CA PHE A 19 2.50 -16.10 2.43
C PHE A 19 3.93 -16.47 2.81
N CYS A 20 4.10 -17.59 3.51
CA CYS A 20 5.40 -18.08 3.91
C CYS A 20 5.41 -19.61 3.97
N LYS A 21 6.61 -20.19 3.87
CA LYS A 21 6.79 -21.63 4.12
C LYS A 21 6.44 -21.94 5.57
N ARG A 22 5.85 -23.12 5.81
CA ARG A 22 5.30 -23.50 7.13
C ARG A 22 6.34 -23.36 8.27
N TRP A 23 7.60 -23.67 7.99
CA TRP A 23 8.70 -23.59 8.95
C TRP A 23 9.17 -22.16 9.24
N GLN A 24 9.00 -21.21 8.31
CA GLN A 24 9.40 -19.81 8.50
C GLN A 24 8.41 -19.01 9.38
N ARG A 25 7.21 -19.56 9.61
CA ARG A 25 6.13 -18.86 10.30
C ARG A 25 6.52 -18.33 11.67
N LYS A 26 7.21 -19.15 12.47
CA LYS A 26 7.61 -18.79 13.85
C LYS A 26 8.57 -17.61 13.81
N GLU A 27 9.60 -17.70 12.98
CA GLU A 27 10.60 -16.66 12.78
C GLU A 27 9.99 -15.35 12.30
N ILE A 28 9.11 -15.40 11.29
CA ILE A 28 8.41 -14.20 10.78
C ILE A 28 7.57 -13.56 11.88
N THR A 29 6.82 -14.36 12.65
CA THR A 29 5.98 -13.86 13.75
C THR A 29 6.83 -13.17 14.82
N GLU A 30 7.99 -13.74 15.14
CA GLU A 30 8.91 -13.20 16.13
C GLU A 30 9.56 -11.89 15.66
N ILE A 31 10.00 -11.82 14.41
CA ILE A 31 10.55 -10.60 13.79
C ILE A 31 9.50 -9.48 13.83
N MET A 32 8.27 -9.77 13.39
CA MET A 32 7.18 -8.79 13.35
C MET A 32 6.78 -8.33 14.76
N ARG A 33 6.69 -9.25 15.73
CA ARG A 33 6.41 -8.90 17.13
C ARG A 33 7.49 -8.00 17.72
N ARG A 34 8.77 -8.35 17.51
CA ARG A 34 9.90 -7.55 17.98
C ARG A 34 9.87 -6.14 17.38
N TYR A 35 9.52 -6.02 16.10
CA TYR A 35 9.37 -4.71 15.46
C TYR A 35 8.20 -3.91 16.07
N ALA A 36 7.04 -4.54 16.26
CA ALA A 36 5.85 -3.89 16.83
C ALA A 36 6.02 -3.43 18.30
N LEU A 37 6.90 -4.10 19.05
CA LEU A 37 7.25 -3.76 20.44
C LEU A 37 8.55 -2.95 20.56
N LYS A 38 9.14 -2.52 19.43
CA LYS A 38 10.43 -1.83 19.44
C LYS A 38 10.36 -0.47 20.15
N GLU A 39 9.31 0.29 19.84
CA GLU A 39 8.98 1.54 20.53
C GLU A 39 8.13 1.19 21.75
N ASP A 40 8.36 1.78 22.93
CA ASP A 40 7.50 1.65 24.12
C ASP A 40 6.95 0.24 24.44
N GLY A 41 7.72 -0.83 24.18
CA GLY A 41 7.25 -2.21 24.33
C GLY A 41 6.87 -2.61 25.76
N ASP A 42 7.38 -1.86 26.75
CA ASP A 42 7.18 -2.07 28.18
C ASP A 42 5.94 -1.33 28.73
N GLU A 43 5.21 -0.55 27.91
CA GLU A 43 3.98 0.08 28.37
C GLU A 43 2.91 -0.95 28.75
N ARG A 44 2.00 -0.56 29.63
CA ARG A 44 0.99 -1.47 30.16
C ARG A 44 0.05 -1.93 29.04
N GLY A 45 0.09 -3.22 28.74
CA GLY A 45 -0.78 -3.83 27.73
C GLY A 45 -0.17 -3.92 26.33
N ALA A 46 1.02 -3.34 26.08
CA ALA A 46 1.66 -3.39 24.76
C ALA A 46 1.82 -4.82 24.22
N ALA A 47 2.31 -5.73 25.06
CA ALA A 47 2.50 -7.14 24.68
C ALA A 47 1.22 -7.84 24.18
N ARG A 48 0.03 -7.35 24.58
CA ARG A 48 -1.28 -7.91 24.16
C ARG A 48 -1.86 -7.17 22.96
N ASN A 49 -1.71 -5.85 22.90
CA ASN A 49 -2.46 -4.99 21.99
C ASN A 49 -1.67 -4.58 20.74
N ARG A 50 -0.34 -4.51 20.79
CA ARG A 50 0.47 -3.99 19.67
C ARG A 50 0.69 -4.99 18.53
N PHE A 51 0.52 -6.27 18.79
CA PHE A 51 0.76 -7.29 17.76
C PHE A 51 -0.10 -8.53 17.95
N GLN A 52 -0.87 -8.85 16.92
CA GLN A 52 -1.61 -10.09 16.81
C GLN A 52 -1.27 -10.79 15.50
N ALA A 53 -0.92 -12.08 15.59
CA ALA A 53 -0.74 -12.94 14.43
C ALA A 53 -1.76 -14.07 14.48
N LYS A 54 -2.53 -14.23 13.40
CA LYS A 54 -3.50 -15.32 13.24
C LYS A 54 -3.18 -16.10 11.97
N GLN A 55 -3.30 -17.41 12.04
CA GLN A 55 -3.23 -18.26 10.85
C GLN A 55 -4.59 -18.20 10.14
N LEU A 56 -4.57 -17.84 8.86
CA LEU A 56 -5.78 -17.84 8.04
C LEU A 56 -6.05 -19.28 7.56
N ASN A 57 -7.14 -19.89 8.05
CA ASN A 57 -7.54 -21.26 7.72
C ASN A 57 -8.82 -21.34 6.87
N LYS A 58 -9.55 -20.24 6.70
CA LYS A 58 -10.85 -20.14 5.99
C LYS A 58 -10.91 -18.84 5.17
N GLY A 59 -11.79 -18.78 4.16
CA GLY A 59 -12.11 -17.56 3.40
C GLY A 59 -11.14 -17.19 2.27
N GLY A 60 -10.01 -17.89 2.15
CA GLY A 60 -9.02 -17.63 1.10
C GLY A 60 -8.29 -16.30 1.30
N ALA A 61 -6.98 -16.32 1.07
CA ALA A 61 -6.14 -15.13 1.21
C ALA A 61 -6.56 -13.96 0.29
N ALA A 62 -7.07 -14.29 -0.90
CA ALA A 62 -7.61 -13.30 -1.84
C ALA A 62 -8.88 -12.63 -1.30
N GLY A 63 -9.82 -13.40 -0.74
CA GLY A 63 -11.06 -12.85 -0.17
C GLY A 63 -10.78 -11.92 1.01
N TYR A 64 -9.85 -12.32 1.90
CA TYR A 64 -9.41 -11.47 2.99
C TYR A 64 -8.87 -10.12 2.48
N ILE A 65 -7.92 -10.11 1.54
CA ILE A 65 -7.40 -8.85 0.97
C ILE A 65 -8.51 -8.04 0.30
N ALA A 66 -9.37 -8.67 -0.49
CA ALA A 66 -10.42 -7.98 -1.25
C ALA A 66 -11.37 -7.20 -0.32
N ILE A 67 -11.71 -7.78 0.84
CA ILE A 67 -12.50 -7.10 1.87
C ILE A 67 -11.79 -5.82 2.33
N TYR A 68 -10.50 -5.90 2.69
CA TYR A 68 -9.74 -4.72 3.13
C TYR A 68 -9.61 -3.67 2.02
N ILE A 69 -9.43 -4.07 0.77
CA ILE A 69 -9.38 -3.11 -0.35
C ILE A 69 -10.73 -2.41 -0.52
N ALA A 70 -11.82 -3.17 -0.62
CA ALA A 70 -13.16 -2.62 -0.84
C ALA A 70 -13.59 -1.68 0.30
N LYS A 71 -13.39 -2.07 1.56
CA LYS A 71 -13.69 -1.22 2.73
C LYS A 71 -12.99 0.14 2.70
N ASN A 72 -11.81 0.20 2.10
CA ASN A 72 -10.95 1.39 2.12
C ASN A 72 -11.05 2.26 0.85
N ILE A 73 -11.61 1.75 -0.24
CA ILE A 73 -11.77 2.51 -1.49
C ILE A 73 -13.16 3.12 -1.59
N ASP A 74 -14.21 2.29 -1.56
CA ASP A 74 -15.59 2.72 -1.82
C ASP A 74 -16.53 2.49 -0.64
N GLY A 75 -16.09 1.72 0.36
CA GLY A 75 -16.92 1.34 1.51
C GLY A 75 -18.12 0.45 1.11
N TYR A 76 -18.13 -0.11 -0.11
CA TYR A 76 -19.25 -0.87 -0.66
C TYR A 76 -19.71 -2.04 0.23
N PRO A 77 -18.82 -2.81 0.90
CA PRO A 77 -19.25 -3.88 1.81
C PRO A 77 -19.95 -3.39 3.09
N LEU A 78 -20.00 -2.08 3.32
CA LEU A 78 -20.42 -1.43 4.57
C LEU A 78 -21.63 -0.51 4.35
N ASP A 79 -22.32 -0.65 3.22
CA ASP A 79 -23.46 0.19 2.86
C ASP A 79 -24.63 -0.06 3.83
N GLY A 80 -25.03 0.97 4.56
CA GLY A 80 -26.05 0.89 5.62
C GLY A 80 -25.54 0.53 7.01
N GLU A 81 -24.25 0.24 7.19
CA GLU A 81 -23.65 0.03 8.51
C GLU A 81 -23.21 1.36 9.14
N LEU A 82 -23.41 1.46 10.46
CA LEU A 82 -22.98 2.60 11.28
C LEU A 82 -21.80 2.19 12.15
N ASP A 83 -20.87 3.12 12.33
CA ASP A 83 -19.69 2.92 13.15
C ASP A 83 -20.12 2.93 14.60
N ASN A 84 -19.85 1.87 15.35
CA ASN A 84 -20.36 1.73 16.71
C ASN A 84 -19.79 2.78 17.67
N ASP A 85 -18.62 3.33 17.34
CA ASP A 85 -17.98 4.38 18.15
C ASP A 85 -18.43 5.80 17.77
N THR A 86 -18.61 6.10 16.47
CA THR A 86 -18.95 7.47 16.03
C THR A 86 -20.41 7.67 15.59
N GLY A 87 -21.17 6.59 15.39
CA GLY A 87 -22.54 6.59 14.87
C GLY A 87 -22.66 7.07 13.41
N LYS A 88 -21.53 7.25 12.71
CA LYS A 88 -21.50 7.71 11.32
C LYS A 88 -21.58 6.54 10.35
N PRO A 89 -22.06 6.76 9.11
CA PRO A 89 -21.99 5.75 8.07
C PRO A 89 -20.55 5.29 7.85
N LEU A 90 -20.30 3.98 7.85
CA LEU A 90 -18.96 3.42 7.60
C LEU A 90 -18.41 3.82 6.22
N LYS A 91 -19.29 4.17 5.28
CA LYS A 91 -18.93 4.70 3.96
C LYS A 91 -18.16 6.03 4.02
N ASP A 92 -18.49 6.89 4.99
CA ASP A 92 -17.78 8.15 5.20
C ASP A 92 -16.34 7.91 5.70
N THR A 93 -16.10 6.76 6.33
CA THR A 93 -14.77 6.32 6.77
C THR A 93 -13.83 6.11 5.58
N ALA A 94 -14.28 5.54 4.46
CA ALA A 94 -13.43 5.32 3.28
C ALA A 94 -12.88 6.64 2.71
N ALA A 95 -13.73 7.68 2.63
CA ALA A 95 -13.30 9.02 2.22
C ALA A 95 -12.31 9.65 3.21
N ALA A 96 -12.57 9.52 4.52
CA ALA A 96 -11.67 10.00 5.57
C ALA A 96 -10.30 9.30 5.53
N VAL A 97 -10.29 7.98 5.31
CA VAL A 97 -9.07 7.19 5.15
C VAL A 97 -8.30 7.64 3.91
N THR A 98 -8.99 7.84 2.78
CA THR A 98 -8.37 8.34 1.53
C THR A 98 -7.74 9.72 1.71
N ALA A 99 -8.44 10.63 2.40
CA ALA A 99 -7.91 11.95 2.73
C ALA A 99 -6.70 11.86 3.65
N TRP A 100 -6.74 11.02 4.69
CA TRP A 100 -5.62 10.78 5.60
C TRP A 100 -4.40 10.19 4.88
N VAL A 101 -4.60 9.14 4.08
CA VAL A 101 -3.57 8.51 3.24
C VAL A 101 -2.89 9.54 2.33
N SER A 102 -3.68 10.40 1.68
CA SER A 102 -3.18 11.43 0.76
C SER A 102 -2.42 12.53 1.48
N THR A 103 -2.95 12.99 2.62
CA THR A 103 -2.34 14.03 3.46
C THR A 103 -0.94 13.62 3.92
N TRP A 104 -0.80 12.38 4.39
CA TRP A 104 0.45 11.86 4.93
C TRP A 104 1.31 11.11 3.92
N ARG A 105 0.90 11.08 2.65
CA ARG A 105 1.58 10.35 1.55
C ARG A 105 1.86 8.88 1.89
N ILE A 106 0.95 8.24 2.62
CA ILE A 106 1.11 6.86 3.08
C ILE A 106 0.77 5.94 1.90
N PRO A 107 1.66 5.04 1.45
CA PRO A 107 1.24 3.99 0.54
C PRO A 107 0.24 3.13 1.31
N GLN A 108 -1.04 3.14 0.97
CA GLN A 108 -2.06 2.37 1.71
C GLN A 108 -1.88 0.88 1.46
N PHE A 109 -1.91 0.47 0.19
CA PHE A 109 -1.69 -0.91 -0.24
C PHE A 109 -0.26 -1.08 -0.74
N LYS A 110 0.50 -1.98 -0.10
CA LYS A 110 1.86 -2.32 -0.55
C LYS A 110 2.04 -3.83 -0.60
N PRO A 111 2.21 -4.41 -1.80
CA PRO A 111 2.60 -5.79 -1.91
C PRO A 111 4.03 -5.94 -1.37
N ILE A 112 4.30 -7.12 -0.79
CA ILE A 112 5.61 -7.48 -0.26
C ILE A 112 6.08 -8.66 -1.09
N GLY A 113 7.31 -8.59 -1.60
CA GLY A 113 7.89 -9.66 -2.41
C GLY A 113 7.49 -9.66 -3.89
N LEU A 114 6.53 -8.84 -4.32
CA LEU A 114 6.17 -8.74 -5.74
C LEU A 114 7.02 -7.69 -6.48
N PRO A 115 7.25 -7.86 -7.80
CA PRO A 115 7.87 -6.83 -8.64
C PRO A 115 7.12 -5.50 -8.57
N THR A 116 7.85 -4.41 -8.75
CA THR A 116 7.26 -3.06 -8.72
C THR A 116 6.40 -2.82 -9.97
N MET A 117 5.19 -2.31 -9.77
CA MET A 117 4.29 -1.94 -10.88
C MET A 117 4.84 -0.82 -11.77
N GLY A 118 5.82 -0.03 -11.30
CA GLY A 118 6.42 1.02 -12.11
C GLY A 118 7.01 0.49 -13.42
N ALA A 119 7.83 -0.57 -13.34
CA ALA A 119 8.44 -1.16 -14.54
C ALA A 119 7.38 -1.78 -15.46
N CYS A 120 6.35 -2.43 -14.90
CA CYS A 120 5.23 -2.96 -15.66
C CYS A 120 4.52 -1.86 -16.46
N ARG A 121 4.20 -0.73 -15.81
CA ARG A 121 3.55 0.42 -16.44
C ARG A 121 4.39 1.06 -17.53
N GLU A 122 5.71 1.12 -17.36
CA GLU A 122 6.60 1.65 -18.39
C GLU A 122 6.73 0.68 -19.58
N LEU A 123 6.78 -0.63 -19.35
CA LEU A 123 6.75 -1.63 -20.43
C LEU A 123 5.44 -1.57 -21.23
N SER A 124 4.29 -1.42 -20.56
CA SER A 124 2.98 -1.29 -21.24
C SER A 124 2.82 0.02 -22.05
N LYS A 125 3.77 0.97 -21.99
CA LYS A 125 3.79 2.17 -22.85
C LYS A 125 4.47 1.92 -24.19
N LEU A 126 5.19 0.80 -24.33
CA LEU A 126 5.90 0.48 -25.55
C LEU A 126 4.92 0.23 -26.70
N PRO A 127 5.29 0.55 -27.96
CA PRO A 127 4.44 0.28 -29.10
C PRO A 127 4.13 -1.22 -29.23
N ARG A 128 2.84 -1.55 -29.39
CA ARG A 128 2.41 -2.93 -29.54
C ARG A 128 3.02 -3.58 -30.78
N GLY A 129 3.46 -4.83 -30.61
CA GLY A 129 4.06 -5.63 -31.70
C GLY A 129 5.48 -5.21 -32.08
N VAL A 130 6.10 -4.26 -31.37
CA VAL A 130 7.50 -3.91 -31.55
C VAL A 130 8.32 -4.68 -30.52
N SER A 131 9.17 -5.59 -30.99
CA SER A 131 10.09 -6.31 -30.12
C SER A 131 11.24 -5.40 -29.70
N ILE A 132 11.57 -5.46 -28.40
CA ILE A 132 12.71 -4.80 -27.78
C ILE A 132 13.86 -5.79 -27.52
N ALA A 133 13.72 -7.06 -27.92
CA ALA A 133 14.74 -8.09 -27.74
C ALA A 133 16.07 -7.74 -28.42
N GLY A 134 16.02 -7.05 -29.56
CA GLY A 134 17.22 -6.60 -30.29
C GLY A 134 17.97 -5.45 -29.60
N GLU A 135 17.26 -4.63 -28.81
CA GLU A 135 17.87 -3.60 -27.98
C GLU A 135 18.41 -4.21 -26.68
N PHE A 136 17.57 -4.99 -26.00
CA PHE A 136 17.91 -5.66 -24.74
C PHE A 136 18.26 -7.15 -24.95
N ASP A 137 17.32 -8.04 -24.62
CA ASP A 137 17.40 -9.49 -24.79
C ASP A 137 16.00 -10.13 -24.69
N GLU A 138 15.94 -11.46 -24.85
CA GLU A 138 14.70 -12.24 -24.76
C GLU A 138 14.06 -12.20 -23.35
N ARG A 139 14.83 -11.95 -22.28
CA ARG A 139 14.30 -11.91 -20.92
C ARG A 139 13.49 -10.63 -20.71
N VAL A 140 14.01 -9.52 -21.21
CA VAL A 140 13.33 -8.22 -21.19
C VAL A 140 12.11 -8.25 -22.11
N GLU A 141 12.21 -8.87 -23.28
CA GLU A 141 11.07 -9.10 -24.18
C GLU A 141 9.96 -9.92 -23.51
N ALA A 142 10.29 -11.02 -22.84
CA ALA A 142 9.30 -11.82 -22.12
C ALA A 142 8.55 -11.01 -21.06
N ALA A 143 9.25 -10.13 -20.34
CA ALA A 143 8.62 -9.22 -19.37
C ALA A 143 7.75 -8.16 -20.07
N SER A 144 8.17 -7.67 -21.23
CA SER A 144 7.41 -6.71 -22.05
C SER A 144 6.12 -7.33 -22.58
N ALA A 145 6.21 -8.49 -23.22
CA ALA A 145 5.08 -9.22 -23.76
C ALA A 145 4.04 -9.56 -22.68
N ALA A 146 4.48 -10.03 -21.51
CA ALA A 146 3.59 -10.29 -20.37
C ALA A 146 2.93 -9.00 -19.85
N ALA A 147 3.65 -7.87 -19.83
CA ALA A 147 3.11 -6.58 -19.41
C ALA A 147 2.10 -5.98 -20.41
N ASP A 148 2.27 -6.18 -21.72
CA ASP A 148 1.31 -5.75 -22.75
C ASP A 148 0.06 -6.66 -22.77
N GLY A 149 0.25 -7.97 -22.59
CA GLY A 149 -0.85 -8.94 -22.51
C GLY A 149 -1.68 -8.85 -21.23
N GLY A 150 -1.13 -8.25 -20.16
CA GLY A 150 -1.77 -8.21 -18.85
C GLY A 150 -1.61 -9.51 -18.03
N ASP A 151 -0.73 -10.41 -18.48
CA ASP A 151 -0.44 -11.70 -17.84
C ASP A 151 0.51 -11.51 -16.66
N PHE A 152 -0.05 -11.13 -15.51
CA PHE A 152 0.76 -10.69 -14.38
C PHE A 152 1.60 -11.80 -13.73
N ASP A 153 1.17 -13.05 -13.82
CA ASP A 153 1.94 -14.21 -13.36
C ASP A 153 3.18 -14.45 -14.25
N LEU A 154 3.02 -14.39 -15.58
CA LEU A 154 4.13 -14.43 -16.52
C LEU A 154 5.08 -13.25 -16.31
N TYR A 155 4.54 -12.06 -16.05
CA TYR A 155 5.34 -10.88 -15.72
C TYR A 155 6.17 -11.07 -14.45
N ILE A 156 5.58 -11.63 -13.38
CA ILE A 156 6.30 -11.93 -12.14
C ILE A 156 7.48 -12.87 -12.42
N ASN A 157 7.23 -13.96 -13.15
CA ASN A 157 8.25 -14.93 -13.51
C ASN A 157 9.35 -14.32 -14.37
N ALA A 158 8.99 -13.56 -15.41
CA ALA A 158 9.95 -12.90 -16.30
C ALA A 158 10.81 -11.85 -15.58
N LYS A 159 10.30 -11.21 -14.53
CA LYS A 159 11.04 -10.25 -13.69
C LYS A 159 11.97 -10.91 -12.67
N GLY A 160 11.93 -12.24 -12.56
CA GLY A 160 12.79 -13.06 -11.69
C GLY A 160 12.06 -13.93 -10.67
N SER A 161 10.71 -13.93 -10.64
CA SER A 161 9.84 -14.54 -9.61
C SER A 161 9.64 -13.67 -8.34
N GLU A 162 9.01 -14.22 -7.30
CA GLU A 162 8.75 -13.50 -6.06
C GLU A 162 9.99 -13.38 -5.19
N ASN A 163 10.06 -12.31 -4.40
CA ASN A 163 11.12 -12.01 -3.42
C ASN A 163 12.52 -11.85 -4.02
N VAL A 164 12.61 -11.53 -5.32
CA VAL A 164 13.87 -11.27 -6.00
C VAL A 164 14.51 -9.99 -5.48
N PRO A 165 15.79 -10.02 -5.09
CA PRO A 165 16.53 -8.82 -4.74
C PRO A 165 16.48 -7.79 -5.85
N ARG A 166 16.55 -6.50 -5.50
CA ARG A 166 16.37 -5.42 -6.47
C ARG A 166 17.37 -5.50 -7.64
N ASP A 167 18.56 -6.00 -7.42
CA ASP A 167 19.61 -6.10 -8.45
C ASP A 167 19.51 -7.38 -9.28
N GLY A 168 18.73 -8.36 -8.82
CA GLY A 168 18.40 -9.58 -9.59
C GLY A 168 17.17 -9.42 -10.50
N GLN A 169 16.54 -8.24 -10.50
CA GLN A 169 15.35 -7.99 -11.31
C GLN A 169 15.70 -7.72 -12.77
N THR A 170 15.02 -8.39 -13.70
CA THR A 170 15.28 -8.30 -15.16
C THR A 170 15.15 -6.88 -15.73
N VAL A 171 14.11 -6.14 -15.31
CA VAL A 171 13.82 -4.77 -15.79
C VAL A 171 13.56 -3.85 -14.60
N ARG A 172 14.06 -2.62 -14.65
CA ARG A 172 13.81 -1.59 -13.64
C ARG A 172 13.49 -0.25 -14.28
N ILE A 173 12.78 0.60 -13.54
CA ILE A 173 12.56 1.98 -13.95
C ILE A 173 13.87 2.76 -13.87
N THR A 174 14.13 3.58 -14.88
CA THR A 174 15.17 4.61 -14.82
C THR A 174 14.54 5.96 -14.47
N ARG A 175 15.30 6.78 -13.75
CA ARG A 175 14.92 8.13 -13.36
C ARG A 175 16.02 9.11 -13.75
N SER A 176 15.61 10.32 -14.11
CA SER A 176 16.53 11.45 -14.27
C SER A 176 16.08 12.59 -13.37
N VAL A 177 17.03 13.41 -12.96
CA VAL A 177 16.75 14.71 -12.35
C VAL A 177 16.16 15.61 -13.45
N SER A 178 15.06 16.27 -13.12
CA SER A 178 14.41 17.27 -13.97
C SER A 178 15.18 18.58 -13.87
N ASP A 179 15.16 19.38 -14.94
CA ASP A 179 15.69 20.76 -14.91
C ASP A 179 14.81 21.71 -14.07
N GLU A 180 13.66 21.22 -13.59
CA GLU A 180 12.72 21.93 -12.73
C GLU A 180 13.01 21.61 -11.26
N ILE A 181 12.93 22.64 -10.42
CA ILE A 181 12.92 22.52 -8.95
C ILE A 181 11.48 22.63 -8.42
N ASN A 182 11.19 21.96 -7.32
CA ASN A 182 9.87 22.09 -6.68
C ASN A 182 9.72 23.44 -5.95
N ASP A 183 8.54 23.72 -5.39
CA ASP A 183 8.24 24.94 -4.63
C ASP A 183 9.13 25.14 -3.39
N TYR A 184 9.92 24.12 -3.02
CA TYR A 184 10.87 24.12 -1.90
C TYR A 184 12.33 24.12 -2.37
N GLU A 185 12.58 24.44 -3.64
CA GLU A 185 13.90 24.50 -4.28
C GLU A 185 14.65 23.15 -4.32
N GLU A 186 13.92 22.03 -4.22
CA GLU A 186 14.52 20.69 -4.30
C GLU A 186 14.45 20.13 -5.73
N GLU A 187 15.46 19.34 -6.08
CA GLU A 187 15.51 18.60 -7.35
C GLU A 187 14.36 17.59 -7.47
N ILE A 188 13.75 17.52 -8.65
CA ILE A 188 12.66 16.59 -8.93
C ILE A 188 13.18 15.39 -9.72
N GLU A 189 13.12 14.18 -9.13
CA GLU A 189 13.35 12.94 -9.90
C GLU A 189 12.10 12.54 -10.69
N ARG A 190 12.23 12.41 -12.02
CA ARG A 190 11.18 11.92 -12.91
C ARG A 190 11.54 10.54 -13.46
N VAL A 191 10.54 9.66 -13.56
CA VAL A 191 10.68 8.40 -14.31
C VAL A 191 10.78 8.76 -15.78
N VAL A 192 11.79 8.24 -16.48
CA VAL A 192 12.00 8.51 -17.92
C VAL A 192 11.87 7.28 -18.81
N GLY A 193 11.97 6.08 -18.22
CA GLY A 193 12.20 4.88 -19.00
C GLY A 193 12.38 3.62 -18.19
N ILE A 194 12.92 2.61 -18.86
CA ILE A 194 13.36 1.34 -18.30
C ILE A 194 14.83 1.07 -18.59
N TYR A 195 15.45 0.23 -17.77
CA TYR A 195 16.77 -0.36 -18.04
C TYR A 195 16.81 -1.79 -17.52
N ALA A 196 17.78 -2.56 -18.03
CA ALA A 196 18.05 -3.92 -17.61
C ALA A 196 19.35 -3.98 -16.78
N PRO A 197 19.29 -4.27 -15.46
CA PRO A 197 20.48 -4.26 -14.60
C PRO A 197 21.61 -5.16 -15.10
N HIS A 198 21.28 -6.32 -15.67
CA HIS A 198 22.26 -7.29 -16.17
C HIS A 198 22.94 -6.87 -17.50
N LEU A 199 22.38 -5.90 -18.23
CA LEU A 199 22.99 -5.32 -19.42
C LEU A 199 23.74 -4.00 -19.11
N GLY A 200 23.68 -3.55 -17.86
CA GLY A 200 24.32 -2.35 -17.36
C GLY A 200 23.38 -1.15 -17.28
N ALA A 201 23.58 -0.32 -16.25
CA ALA A 201 22.69 0.81 -15.93
C ALA A 201 22.63 1.92 -17.00
N ARG A 202 23.56 1.93 -17.96
CA ARG A 202 23.59 2.91 -19.07
C ARG A 202 22.69 2.51 -20.23
N HIS A 203 22.29 1.25 -20.30
CA HIS A 203 21.46 0.73 -21.38
C HIS A 203 19.98 0.97 -21.04
N VAL A 204 19.48 2.12 -21.49
CA VAL A 204 18.19 2.70 -21.11
C VAL A 204 17.31 2.86 -22.35
N HIS A 205 16.06 2.43 -22.23
CA HIS A 205 15.00 2.74 -23.19
C HIS A 205 14.07 3.81 -22.62
N ILE A 206 13.90 4.91 -23.35
CA ILE A 206 13.08 6.04 -22.94
C ILE A 206 11.62 5.78 -23.34
N THR A 207 10.74 5.67 -22.35
CA THR A 207 9.30 5.42 -22.54
C THR A 207 8.46 6.69 -22.41
N ARG A 208 9.06 7.79 -21.94
CA ARG A 208 8.41 9.08 -21.73
C ARG A 208 9.16 10.17 -22.48
N SER A 209 8.83 10.31 -23.76
CA SER A 209 9.36 11.35 -24.64
C SER A 209 8.49 12.61 -24.68
N SER A 210 7.28 12.56 -24.12
CA SER A 210 6.31 13.66 -24.14
C SER A 210 6.23 14.35 -22.79
N GLU A 211 6.36 15.68 -22.79
CA GLU A 211 6.03 16.52 -21.65
C GLU A 211 4.51 16.61 -21.51
N CYS A 212 3.99 16.31 -20.32
CA CYS A 212 2.59 16.53 -20.00
C CYS A 212 2.49 17.72 -19.05
N CYS A 213 1.84 18.80 -19.49
CA CYS A 213 1.45 19.88 -18.60
C CYS A 213 0.16 19.50 -17.86
N ILE A 214 0.11 19.75 -16.55
CA ILE A 214 -1.14 19.67 -15.80
C ILE A 214 -1.98 20.88 -16.23
N VAL A 215 -2.94 20.65 -17.11
CA VAL A 215 -3.92 21.68 -17.46
C VAL A 215 -5.05 21.60 -16.42
N PRO A 216 -5.39 22.71 -15.74
CA PRO A 216 -6.55 22.73 -14.86
C PRO A 216 -7.77 22.29 -15.65
N ASN A 217 -8.40 21.21 -15.24
CA ASN A 217 -9.67 20.81 -15.82
C ASN A 217 -10.71 21.82 -15.30
N ILE A 218 -11.06 22.82 -16.11
CA ILE A 218 -12.13 23.78 -15.82
C ILE A 218 -13.47 23.07 -16.00
N LEU A 219 -13.72 22.04 -15.19
CA LEU A 219 -15.09 21.64 -14.90
C LEU A 219 -15.57 22.58 -13.82
N ALA A 220 -16.73 23.19 -14.04
CA ALA A 220 -17.50 23.91 -13.04
C ALA A 220 -17.94 22.92 -11.95
N VAL A 221 -16.98 22.43 -11.16
CA VAL A 221 -17.25 21.76 -9.90
C VAL A 221 -17.60 22.91 -8.97
N GLU A 222 -18.88 22.99 -8.57
CA GLU A 222 -19.25 23.85 -7.45
C GLU A 222 -18.20 23.63 -6.36
N PRO A 223 -17.62 24.70 -5.78
CA PRO A 223 -16.63 24.56 -4.71
C PRO A 223 -17.22 23.59 -3.70
N LEU A 224 -16.60 22.41 -3.55
CA LEU A 224 -16.96 21.50 -2.48
C LEU A 224 -16.84 22.35 -1.24
N THR A 225 -17.99 22.70 -0.65
CA THR A 225 -18.04 23.41 0.61
C THR A 225 -17.61 22.40 1.65
N LEU A 226 -16.29 22.17 1.71
CA LEU A 226 -15.62 21.65 2.87
C LEU A 226 -15.92 22.66 3.97
N LYS A 227 -17.07 22.48 4.62
CA LYS A 227 -17.25 22.96 5.98
C LYS A 227 -16.08 22.34 6.72
N SER A 228 -15.08 23.17 6.99
CA SER A 228 -14.05 22.85 7.96
C SER A 228 -14.80 22.65 9.27
N CYS A 229 -15.28 21.43 9.50
CA CYS A 229 -15.63 21.03 10.84
C CYS A 229 -14.33 21.25 11.61
N ILE A 230 -14.39 22.05 12.67
CA ILE A 230 -13.41 22.01 13.74
C ILE A 230 -13.52 20.59 14.30
N ALA A 231 -12.95 19.62 13.61
CA ALA A 231 -12.68 18.33 14.19
C ALA A 231 -11.62 18.65 15.23
N ALA A 232 -11.99 18.55 16.50
CA ALA A 232 -11.03 18.62 17.58
C ALA A 232 -9.81 17.75 17.19
N PRO A 233 -8.57 18.19 17.50
CA PRO A 233 -7.44 17.27 17.45
C PRO A 233 -7.88 15.98 18.15
N GLY A 234 -7.68 14.85 17.48
CA GLY A 234 -8.29 13.57 17.85
C GLY A 234 -8.14 13.29 19.35
N SER A 235 -9.13 12.62 19.94
CA SER A 235 -9.00 12.20 21.33
C SER A 235 -7.78 11.29 21.48
N PRO A 236 -6.98 11.43 22.55
CA PRO A 236 -5.80 10.61 22.79
C PRO A 236 -6.22 9.23 23.34
N VAL A 237 -7.10 8.53 22.62
CA VAL A 237 -7.51 7.17 22.99
C VAL A 237 -6.36 6.23 22.64
N ASN A 238 -5.39 6.15 23.55
CA ASN A 238 -4.38 5.12 23.56
C ASN A 238 -4.95 3.90 24.30
N ASN A 239 -5.17 2.80 23.57
CA ASN A 239 -5.63 1.52 24.13
C ASN A 239 -4.63 0.85 25.11
N CYS A 240 -3.44 1.45 25.29
CA CYS A 240 -2.42 1.06 26.26
C CYS A 240 -2.34 2.01 27.48
N GLY A 241 -3.24 3.00 27.59
CA GLY A 241 -3.26 4.00 28.67
C GLY A 241 -3.86 3.54 30.01
N LYS A 242 -3.78 4.42 31.02
CA LYS A 242 -4.54 4.27 32.28
C LYS A 242 -5.99 4.67 32.08
N LEU A 243 -6.93 3.78 32.44
CA LEU A 243 -8.33 4.15 32.68
C LEU A 243 -8.38 5.11 33.86
N THR A 244 -8.79 6.35 33.63
CA THR A 244 -9.15 7.28 34.70
C THR A 244 -10.57 6.96 35.15
N GLY A 245 -10.70 5.98 36.06
CA GLY A 245 -11.98 5.65 36.69
C GLY A 245 -12.02 4.19 37.14
N GLY A 246 -12.06 3.96 38.45
CA GLY A 246 -12.12 2.65 39.07
C GLY A 246 -13.49 1.99 38.94
N GLY A 247 -13.82 1.50 37.74
CA GLY A 247 -14.90 0.54 37.52
C GLY A 247 -14.32 -0.78 37.02
N ASP A 248 -14.77 -1.90 37.59
CA ASP A 248 -14.42 -3.23 37.11
C ASP A 248 -14.83 -3.43 35.64
N PRO A 249 -14.05 -4.20 34.87
CA PRO A 249 -14.20 -4.25 33.44
C PRO A 249 -15.40 -5.12 33.04
N VAL A 250 -16.31 -4.57 32.22
CA VAL A 250 -16.86 -5.37 31.13
C VAL A 250 -15.77 -5.43 30.06
N MET A 251 -14.79 -6.32 30.26
CA MET A 251 -13.84 -6.70 29.22
C MET A 251 -14.60 -7.56 28.21
N THR A 252 -15.44 -6.92 27.40
CA THR A 252 -15.55 -7.39 26.03
C THR A 252 -14.23 -7.00 25.40
N THR A 253 -13.37 -7.98 25.12
CA THR A 253 -12.42 -7.84 24.03
C THR A 253 -13.27 -7.41 22.85
N THR A 254 -13.34 -6.12 22.53
CA THR A 254 -13.90 -5.71 21.25
C THR A 254 -12.96 -6.38 20.27
N PRO A 255 -13.40 -7.43 19.56
CA PRO A 255 -12.66 -7.80 18.37
C PRO A 255 -12.58 -6.49 17.56
N SER A 256 -11.54 -6.27 16.76
CA SER A 256 -11.77 -5.37 15.62
C SER A 256 -13.12 -5.78 15.05
N GLU A 257 -14.11 -4.89 14.98
CA GLU A 257 -15.48 -5.26 14.58
C GLU A 257 -15.51 -5.92 13.19
N GLN A 258 -14.37 -5.84 12.49
CA GLN A 258 -14.05 -6.44 11.22
C GLN A 258 -13.54 -7.90 11.29
N ALA A 259 -13.26 -8.45 12.48
CA ALA A 259 -12.86 -9.84 12.70
C ALA A 259 -14.05 -10.79 12.90
N ALA A 260 -15.25 -10.25 13.11
CA ALA A 260 -16.48 -11.04 13.28
C ALA A 260 -17.05 -11.59 11.95
N ALA A 261 -16.50 -11.16 10.81
CA ALA A 261 -16.90 -11.60 9.48
C ALA A 261 -16.04 -12.75 8.89
N VAL A 262 -15.31 -13.51 9.73
CA VAL A 262 -14.48 -14.67 9.32
C VAL A 262 -14.92 -15.96 9.98
#